data_AF-A0A8X6GWS1-F1
#
_entry.id   AF-A0A8X6GWS1-F1
#
_cell.length_a   1.000
_cell.length_b   1.000
_cell.length_c   1.000
_cell.angle_alpha   90.00
_cell.angle_beta   90.00
_cell.angle_gamma   90.00
#
_symmetry.space_group_name_H-M   'P 1'
#
loop_
_entity.id
_entity.type
_entity.pdbx_description
1 polymer ?
#
loop_
_entity_poly.entity_id
_entity_poly.type
_entity_poly.pdbx_seq_one_letter_code
_entity_poly.pdbx_strand_id
1 'polypeptide(L)'
;MHLPHLEIETFYSDSCKWLDFWNQFETTIHGNDDLRKTEKFAYLKSLLGGNALSSISGLTIIDQNYDSSIEILKERFGRTDIMISAHMNRLLAIEPVRNISYLKGLRKLYDECEIQIRSLNSLNVTSGSYGNLLNIIILQKIPEELILEFNWYQKTNTEFQIKEFINFLKREK
;
A
#
# COMPACT_ATOMS: atom_id res chain seq x y z
N MET A 1 -16.39 28.04 0.23
CA MET A 1 -16.54 26.62 0.61
C MET A 1 -15.41 26.28 1.57
N HIS A 2 -15.70 25.90 2.80
CA HIS A 2 -14.69 25.30 3.68
C HIS A 2 -14.59 23.82 3.31
N LEU A 3 -13.41 23.37 2.91
CA LEU A 3 -13.14 21.94 2.80
C LEU A 3 -13.17 21.34 4.22
N PRO A 4 -13.73 20.14 4.40
CA PRO A 4 -13.68 19.44 5.69
C PRO A 4 -12.22 19.21 6.10
N HIS A 5 -11.98 19.22 7.42
CA HIS A 5 -10.65 18.97 7.97
C HIS A 5 -10.24 17.53 7.66
N LEU A 6 -9.08 17.35 7.01
CA LEU A 6 -8.53 16.04 6.71
C LEU A 6 -7.95 15.46 7.99
N GLU A 7 -8.56 14.40 8.54
CA GLU A 7 -7.99 13.68 9.67
C GLU A 7 -6.90 12.71 9.20
N ILE A 8 -5.70 12.87 9.75
CA ILE A 8 -4.59 11.95 9.50
C ILE A 8 -4.77 10.71 10.39
N GLU A 9 -4.77 9.52 9.79
CA GLU A 9 -4.82 8.27 10.55
C GLU A 9 -3.56 8.08 11.41
N THR A 10 -3.74 7.56 12.63
CA THR A 10 -2.61 7.15 13.49
C THR A 10 -1.79 6.04 12.84
N PHE A 11 -0.48 6.21 12.78
CA PHE A 11 0.44 5.23 12.22
C PHE A 11 0.98 4.26 13.29
N TYR A 12 0.72 2.96 13.08
CA TYR A 12 1.08 1.86 13.99
C TYR A 12 2.22 0.98 13.45
N SER A 13 3.16 1.53 12.69
CA SER A 13 4.30 0.78 12.10
C SER A 13 3.98 -0.17 10.95
N ASP A 14 2.79 -0.10 10.34
CA ASP A 14 2.48 -0.89 9.14
C ASP A 14 3.25 -0.34 7.94
N SER A 15 4.25 -1.08 7.44
CA SER A 15 5.05 -0.69 6.30
C SER A 15 4.23 -0.36 5.04
N CYS A 16 3.06 -1.00 4.86
CA CYS A 16 2.19 -0.72 3.72
C CYS A 16 1.47 0.63 3.83
N LYS A 17 1.41 1.22 5.03
CA LYS A 17 0.77 2.52 5.30
C LYS A 17 1.76 3.66 5.44
N TRP A 18 3.07 3.39 5.53
CA TRP A 18 4.07 4.41 5.81
C TRP A 18 4.07 5.53 4.77
N LEU A 19 4.06 5.19 3.48
CA LEU A 19 4.13 6.19 2.41
C LEU A 19 2.96 7.18 2.48
N ASP A 20 1.73 6.66 2.65
CA ASP A 20 0.53 7.49 2.76
C ASP A 20 0.55 8.35 4.02
N PHE A 21 0.92 7.78 5.16
CA PHE A 21 1.07 8.50 6.43
C PHE A 21 2.09 9.64 6.30
N TRP A 22 3.29 9.33 5.80
CA TRP A 22 4.36 10.31 5.68
C TRP A 22 3.96 11.45 4.76
N ASN A 23 3.36 11.16 3.60
CA ASN A 23 2.91 12.19 2.65
C ASN A 23 1.84 13.11 3.25
N GLN A 24 0.87 12.56 4.00
CA GLN A 24 -0.16 13.35 4.67
C GLN A 24 0.43 14.21 5.79
N PHE A 25 1.28 13.64 6.64
CA PHE A 25 1.97 14.36 7.70
C PHE A 25 2.88 15.46 7.13
N GLU A 26 3.60 15.14 6.06
CA GLU A 26 4.54 16.06 5.43
C GLU A 26 3.83 17.28 4.85
N THR A 27 2.73 17.05 4.13
CA THR A 27 1.94 18.12 3.48
C THR A 27 1.17 18.96 4.49
N THR A 28 0.66 18.36 5.56
CA THR A 28 -0.28 19.04 6.48
C THR A 28 0.42 19.69 7.68
N ILE A 29 1.45 19.03 8.21
CA ILE A 29 2.09 19.42 9.48
C ILE A 29 3.56 19.78 9.27
N HIS A 30 4.37 18.90 8.66
CA HIS A 30 5.81 19.11 8.54
C HIS A 30 6.14 20.36 7.70
N GLY A 31 5.49 20.50 6.55
CA GLY A 31 5.65 21.62 5.60
C GLY A 31 4.84 22.86 5.95
N ASN A 32 4.13 22.88 7.08
CA ASN A 32 3.38 24.06 7.52
C ASN A 32 4.32 25.02 8.27
N ASP A 33 4.68 26.14 7.65
CA ASP A 33 5.61 27.13 8.23
C ASP A 33 5.01 27.97 9.37
N ASP A 34 3.69 27.95 9.55
CA ASP A 34 3.02 28.63 10.66
C ASP A 34 3.17 27.87 12.00
N LEU A 35 3.57 26.59 11.95
CA LEU A 35 3.78 25.77 13.14
C LEU A 35 5.25 25.73 13.56
N ARG A 36 5.50 25.91 14.86
CA ARG A 36 6.83 25.71 15.45
C ARG A 36 7.16 24.22 15.51
N LYS A 37 8.46 23.90 15.60
CA LYS A 37 8.94 22.51 15.71
C LYS A 37 8.32 21.78 16.91
N THR A 38 8.19 22.44 18.06
CA THR A 38 7.55 21.86 19.25
C THR A 38 6.08 21.50 18.98
N GLU A 39 5.34 22.33 18.26
CA GLU A 39 3.94 22.07 17.89
C GLU A 39 3.85 20.91 16.88
N LYS A 40 4.69 20.94 15.83
CA LYS A 40 4.82 19.83 14.87
C LYS A 40 5.17 18.53 15.57
N PHE A 41 6.02 18.56 16.59
CA PHE A 41 6.41 17.38 17.34
C PHE A 41 5.27 16.85 18.22
N ALA A 42 4.49 17.73 18.85
CA ALA A 42 3.30 17.34 19.59
C ALA A 42 2.29 16.63 18.67
N TYR A 43 2.03 17.18 17.48
CA TYR A 43 1.18 16.53 16.46
C TYR A 43 1.76 15.18 16.03
N LEU A 44 3.05 15.13 15.70
CA LEU A 44 3.72 13.89 15.32
C LEU A 44 3.48 12.80 16.37
N LYS A 45 3.75 13.07 17.65
CA LYS A 45 3.54 12.09 18.72
C LYS A 45 2.07 11.66 18.86
N SER A 46 1.11 12.56 18.64
CA SER A 46 -0.32 12.22 18.69
C SER A 46 -0.77 11.32 17.53
N LEU A 47 -0.05 11.36 16.41
CA LEU A 47 -0.36 10.60 15.19
C LEU A 47 0.43 9.28 15.10
N LEU A 48 1.16 8.90 16.15
CA LEU A 48 1.91 7.65 16.22
C LEU A 48 1.34 6.74 17.30
N GLY A 49 1.32 5.45 16.99
CA GLY A 49 0.93 4.40 17.93
C GLY A 49 1.91 3.22 17.90
N GLY A 50 1.79 2.35 18.89
CA GLY A 50 2.60 1.12 18.99
C GLY A 50 4.11 1.38 18.85
N ASN A 51 4.78 0.56 18.03
CA ASN A 51 6.22 0.61 17.85
C ASN A 51 6.73 1.94 17.24
N ALA A 52 5.89 2.67 16.50
CA ALA A 52 6.26 3.95 15.91
C ALA A 52 6.33 5.06 16.96
N LEU A 53 5.41 5.04 17.93
CA LEU A 53 5.50 5.96 19.07
C LEU A 53 6.67 5.58 19.99
N SER A 54 6.86 4.27 20.23
CA SER A 54 7.97 3.77 21.04
C SER A 54 9.35 4.12 20.48
N SER A 55 9.51 4.28 19.17
CA SER A 55 10.83 4.63 18.59
C SER A 55 11.30 6.03 18.96
N ILE A 56 10.39 6.93 19.35
CA ILE A 56 10.70 8.32 19.71
C ILE A 56 10.23 8.70 21.12
N SER A 57 9.82 7.71 21.93
CA SER A 57 9.23 7.96 23.26
C SER A 57 10.20 8.66 24.21
N GLY A 58 11.51 8.37 24.09
CA GLY A 58 12.58 8.98 24.89
C GLY A 58 12.89 10.45 24.55
N LEU A 59 12.32 11.00 23.48
CA LEU A 59 12.54 12.39 23.08
C LEU A 59 11.51 13.32 23.71
N THR A 60 11.96 14.30 24.49
CA THR A 60 11.09 15.35 25.04
C THR A 60 10.56 16.26 23.92
N ILE A 61 9.31 16.70 24.03
CA ILE A 61 8.67 17.61 23.07
C ILE A 61 9.28 19.02 23.22
N ILE A 62 10.37 19.25 22.49
CA ILE A 62 11.10 20.53 22.37
C ILE A 62 11.63 20.66 20.94
N ASP A 63 11.84 21.90 20.48
CA ASP A 63 12.28 22.20 19.09
C ASP A 63 13.53 21.41 18.65
N GLN A 64 14.50 21.23 19.56
CA GLN A 64 15.79 20.59 19.30
C GLN A 64 15.66 19.11 18.93
N ASN A 65 14.63 18.43 19.44
CA ASN A 65 14.44 16.99 19.24
C ASN A 65 13.58 16.66 18.01
N TYR A 66 12.93 17.67 17.40
CA TYR A 66 11.97 17.43 16.33
C TYR A 66 12.63 16.81 15.10
N ASP A 67 13.72 17.39 14.59
CA ASP A 67 14.35 16.88 13.36
C ASP A 67 14.88 15.46 13.57
N SER A 68 15.51 15.20 14.72
CA SER A 68 15.96 13.85 15.09
C SER A 68 14.80 12.85 15.19
N SER A 69 13.62 13.28 15.66
CA SER A 69 12.44 12.41 15.68
C SER A 69 11.98 12.00 14.28
N ILE A 70 12.07 12.91 13.31
CA ILE A 70 11.74 12.64 11.90
C ILE A 70 12.77 11.69 11.29
N GLU A 71 14.07 11.92 11.54
CA GLU A 71 15.16 11.07 11.06
C GLU A 71 14.99 9.62 11.55
N ILE A 72 14.74 9.43 12.85
CA ILE A 72 14.51 8.09 13.44
C ILE A 72 13.34 7.38 12.76
N LEU A 73 12.23 8.08 12.52
CA LEU A 73 11.05 7.48 11.87
C LEU A 73 11.33 7.12 10.41
N LYS A 74 11.99 8.02 9.65
CA LYS A 74 12.37 7.76 8.26
C LYS A 74 13.36 6.61 8.13
N GLU A 75 14.36 6.54 9.01
CA GLU A 75 15.33 5.44 9.02
C GLU A 75 14.64 4.10 9.31
N ARG A 76 13.72 4.09 10.28
CA ARG A 76 13.08 2.84 10.74
C ARG A 76 11.94 2.36 9.84
N PHE A 77 11.13 3.27 9.32
CA PHE A 77 9.89 2.95 8.60
C PHE A 77 9.89 3.41 7.14
N GLY A 78 10.78 4.35 6.78
CA GLY A 78 10.92 4.90 5.42
C GLY A 78 11.76 4.09 4.45
N ARG A 79 12.12 2.85 4.82
CA ARG A 79 12.84 1.93 3.95
C ARG A 79 11.97 1.38 2.83
N THR A 80 12.24 1.82 1.61
CA THR A 80 11.47 1.46 0.41
C THR A 80 11.49 -0.03 0.13
N ASP A 81 12.62 -0.71 0.35
CA ASP A 81 12.75 -2.15 0.17
C ASP A 81 11.84 -2.95 1.11
N ILE A 82 11.68 -2.50 2.36
CA ILE A 82 10.76 -3.10 3.33
C ILE A 82 9.30 -2.86 2.90
N MET A 83 8.96 -1.65 2.47
CA MET A 83 7.60 -1.34 1.99
C MET A 83 7.24 -2.20 0.77
N ILE A 84 8.15 -2.31 -0.20
CA ILE A 84 7.98 -3.15 -1.39
C ILE A 84 7.77 -4.62 -0.97
N SER A 85 8.62 -5.13 -0.08
CA SER A 85 8.49 -6.51 0.43
C SER A 85 7.15 -6.72 1.14
N ALA A 86 6.68 -5.76 1.93
CA ALA A 86 5.40 -5.85 2.63
C ALA A 86 4.21 -5.94 1.65
N HIS A 87 4.18 -5.10 0.61
CA HIS A 87 3.16 -5.17 -0.43
C HIS A 87 3.22 -6.47 -1.24
N MET A 88 4.42 -6.94 -1.58
CA MET A 88 4.62 -8.23 -2.25
C MET A 88 4.14 -9.40 -1.38
N ASN A 89 4.44 -9.38 -0.08
CA ASN A 89 3.97 -10.41 0.84
C ASN A 89 2.45 -10.43 0.97
N ARG A 90 1.79 -9.27 1.01
CA ARG A 90 0.31 -9.19 0.99
C ARG A 90 -0.25 -9.80 -0.28
N LEU A 91 0.36 -9.53 -1.42
CA LEU A 91 -0.04 -10.07 -2.72
C LEU A 91 0.13 -11.60 -2.80
N LEU A 92 1.22 -12.13 -2.24
CA LEU A 92 1.45 -13.59 -2.14
C LEU A 92 0.48 -14.27 -1.17
N ALA A 93 0.09 -13.57 -0.10
CA ALA A 93 -0.79 -14.06 0.95
C ALA A 93 -2.28 -14.03 0.57
N ILE A 94 -2.65 -13.45 -0.57
CA ILE A 94 -4.05 -13.45 -1.05
C ILE A 94 -4.58 -14.88 -1.10
N GLU A 95 -5.78 -15.08 -0.53
CA GLU A 95 -6.40 -16.40 -0.47
C GLU A 95 -6.90 -16.83 -1.86
N PRO A 96 -6.62 -18.08 -2.27
CA PRO A 96 -7.09 -18.57 -3.56
C PRO A 96 -8.61 -18.75 -3.56
N VAL A 97 -9.27 -18.29 -4.61
CA VAL A 97 -10.68 -18.55 -4.86
C VAL A 97 -10.79 -19.74 -5.79
N ARG A 98 -11.45 -20.81 -5.33
CA ARG A 98 -11.58 -22.07 -6.09
C ARG A 98 -12.94 -22.24 -6.77
N ASN A 99 -13.94 -21.49 -6.33
CA ASN A 99 -15.30 -21.60 -6.83
C ASN A 99 -15.61 -20.37 -7.70
N ILE A 100 -15.85 -20.59 -8.99
CA ILE A 100 -16.20 -19.53 -9.94
C ILE A 100 -17.53 -18.83 -9.59
N SER A 101 -18.48 -19.54 -8.99
CA SER A 101 -19.75 -18.96 -8.53
C SER A 101 -19.59 -18.11 -7.27
N TYR A 102 -18.43 -18.14 -6.60
CA TYR A 102 -18.16 -17.28 -5.43
C TYR A 102 -17.67 -15.89 -5.86
N LEU A 103 -18.57 -15.14 -6.51
CA LEU A 103 -18.29 -13.82 -7.07
C LEU A 103 -17.75 -12.81 -6.05
N LYS A 104 -18.21 -12.87 -4.79
CA LYS A 104 -17.71 -12.01 -3.71
C LYS A 104 -16.22 -12.26 -3.42
N GLY A 105 -15.79 -13.53 -3.46
CA GLY A 105 -14.39 -13.90 -3.29
C GLY A 105 -13.53 -13.42 -4.45
N LEU A 106 -13.98 -13.66 -5.68
CA LEU A 106 -13.27 -13.19 -6.88
C LEU A 106 -13.09 -11.67 -6.88
N ARG A 107 -14.13 -10.94 -6.49
CA ARG A 107 -14.07 -9.48 -6.35
C ARG A 107 -13.08 -9.04 -5.27
N LYS A 108 -13.07 -9.70 -4.10
CA LYS A 108 -12.12 -9.39 -3.03
C LYS A 108 -10.68 -9.66 -3.47
N LEU A 109 -10.42 -10.80 -4.10
CA LEU A 109 -9.10 -11.16 -4.66
C LEU A 109 -8.64 -10.11 -5.67
N TYR A 110 -9.54 -9.72 -6.57
CA TYR A 110 -9.29 -8.67 -7.56
C TYR A 110 -8.92 -7.33 -6.90
N ASP A 111 -9.75 -6.87 -5.95
CA ASP A 111 -9.56 -5.59 -5.27
C ASP A 111 -8.23 -5.59 -4.49
N GLU A 112 -7.90 -6.69 -3.81
CA GLU A 112 -6.62 -6.85 -3.09
C GLU A 112 -5.40 -6.82 -4.03
N CYS A 113 -5.46 -7.54 -5.16
CA CYS A 113 -4.41 -7.49 -6.19
C CYS A 113 -4.22 -6.05 -6.70
N GLU A 114 -5.31 -5.37 -7.06
CA GLU A 114 -5.24 -4.03 -7.62
C GLU A 114 -4.70 -3.00 -6.61
N ILE A 115 -5.08 -3.11 -5.33
CA ILE A 115 -4.54 -2.27 -4.25
C ILE A 115 -3.02 -2.44 -4.16
N GLN A 116 -2.52 -3.67 -4.04
CA GLN A 116 -1.07 -3.88 -3.87
C GLN A 116 -0.28 -3.44 -5.11
N ILE A 117 -0.78 -3.71 -6.33
CA ILE A 117 -0.13 -3.28 -7.57
C ILE A 117 -0.05 -1.75 -7.66
N ARG A 118 -1.11 -1.03 -7.29
CA ARG A 118 -1.09 0.44 -7.26
C ARG A 118 -0.10 0.97 -6.24
N SER A 119 -0.07 0.42 -5.03
CA SER A 119 0.91 0.80 -4.00
C SER A 119 2.35 0.56 -4.45
N LEU A 120 2.62 -0.57 -5.11
CA LEU A 120 3.94 -0.86 -5.71
C LEU A 120 4.31 0.15 -6.81
N ASN A 121 3.37 0.54 -7.66
CA ASN A 121 3.61 1.58 -8.67
C ASN A 121 3.93 2.94 -8.02
N SER A 122 3.27 3.31 -6.92
CA SER A 122 3.59 4.53 -6.15
C SER A 122 5.00 4.51 -5.55
N LEU A 123 5.55 3.31 -5.32
CA LEU A 123 6.94 3.08 -4.90
C LEU A 123 7.90 2.96 -6.10
N ASN A 124 7.47 3.32 -7.32
CA ASN A 124 8.20 3.18 -8.58
C ASN A 124 8.56 1.74 -8.97
N VAL A 125 7.88 0.73 -8.41
CA VAL A 125 8.04 -0.67 -8.81
C VAL A 125 7.02 -1.00 -9.89
N THR A 126 7.50 -1.05 -11.13
CA THR A 126 6.63 -1.33 -12.28
C THR A 126 6.38 -2.82 -12.46
N SER A 127 5.22 -3.15 -13.02
CA SER A 127 4.85 -4.52 -13.37
C SER A 127 5.82 -5.21 -14.34
N GLY A 128 6.72 -4.47 -15.01
CA GLY A 128 7.76 -5.08 -15.85
C GLY A 128 8.80 -5.86 -15.03
N SER A 129 9.05 -5.47 -13.78
CA SER A 129 10.09 -6.09 -12.93
C SER A 129 9.63 -7.39 -12.26
N TYR A 130 8.33 -7.55 -12.01
CA TYR A 130 7.77 -8.69 -11.27
C TYR A 130 6.55 -9.34 -11.96
N GLY A 131 6.08 -8.80 -13.07
CA GLY A 131 4.82 -9.18 -13.72
C GLY A 131 4.76 -10.65 -14.09
N ASN A 132 5.84 -11.20 -14.65
CA ASN A 132 5.86 -12.60 -15.09
C ASN A 132 5.71 -13.59 -13.94
N LEU A 133 6.36 -13.33 -12.79
CA LEU A 133 6.19 -14.15 -11.59
C LEU A 133 4.80 -13.96 -11.00
N LEU A 134 4.34 -12.71 -10.93
CA LEU A 134 3.03 -12.41 -10.38
C LEU A 134 1.90 -13.02 -11.22
N ASN A 135 2.06 -13.10 -12.53
CA ASN A 135 1.12 -13.73 -13.46
C ASN A 135 0.89 -15.18 -13.03
N ILE A 136 2.00 -15.93 -12.86
CA ILE A 136 1.97 -17.32 -12.44
C ILE A 136 1.27 -17.48 -11.08
N ILE A 137 1.58 -16.59 -10.13
CA ILE A 137 0.97 -16.63 -8.80
C ILE A 137 -0.53 -16.38 -8.89
N ILE A 138 -0.97 -15.34 -9.61
CA ILE A 138 -2.40 -15.00 -9.71
C ILE A 138 -3.17 -16.12 -10.41
N LEU A 139 -2.61 -16.74 -11.45
CA LEU A 139 -3.20 -17.91 -12.09
C LEU A 139 -3.39 -19.08 -11.11
N GLN A 140 -2.49 -19.28 -10.15
CA GLN A 140 -2.68 -20.30 -9.11
C GLN A 140 -3.74 -19.94 -8.06
N LYS A 141 -4.18 -18.68 -7.99
CA LYS A 141 -5.13 -18.17 -6.99
C LYS A 141 -6.56 -18.11 -7.50
N ILE A 142 -6.81 -18.37 -8.77
CA ILE A 142 -8.14 -18.29 -9.39
C ILE A 142 -8.63 -19.67 -9.86
N PRO A 143 -9.94 -19.86 -10.10
CA PRO A 143 -10.48 -21.10 -10.65
C PRO A 143 -9.98 -21.35 -12.08
N GLU A 144 -9.78 -22.62 -12.44
CA GLU A 144 -9.29 -23.01 -13.77
C GLU A 144 -10.30 -22.65 -14.87
N GLU A 145 -11.58 -22.74 -14.56
CA GLU A 145 -12.68 -22.39 -15.46
C GLU A 145 -12.58 -20.94 -15.92
N LEU A 146 -12.24 -20.04 -15.00
CA LEU A 146 -12.08 -18.61 -15.28
C LEU A 146 -10.83 -18.34 -16.14
N ILE A 147 -9.76 -19.13 -15.98
CA ILE A 147 -8.57 -19.06 -16.82
C ILE A 147 -8.92 -19.47 -18.26
N LEU A 148 -9.72 -20.52 -18.42
CA LEU A 148 -10.17 -20.99 -19.72
C LEU A 148 -11.05 -19.93 -20.42
N GLU A 149 -11.99 -19.32 -19.69
CA GLU A 149 -12.82 -18.21 -20.20
C GLU A 149 -11.96 -17.01 -20.64
N PHE A 150 -10.95 -16.65 -19.85
CA PHE A 150 -10.02 -15.58 -20.21
C PHE A 150 -9.18 -15.90 -21.45
N ASN A 151 -8.65 -17.12 -21.56
CA ASN A 151 -7.87 -17.56 -22.71
C ASN A 151 -8.71 -17.57 -24.01
N TRP A 152 -9.98 -17.98 -23.92
CA TRP A 152 -10.91 -17.90 -25.04
C TRP A 152 -11.22 -16.45 -25.43
N TYR A 153 -11.32 -15.55 -24.45
CA TYR A 153 -11.54 -14.13 -24.68
C TYR A 153 -10.36 -13.47 -25.41
N GLN A 154 -9.12 -13.83 -25.07
CA GLN A 154 -7.92 -13.23 -25.68
C GLN A 154 -7.72 -13.60 -27.17
N LYS A 155 -8.40 -14.63 -27.72
CA LYS A 155 -8.42 -15.09 -29.13
C LYS A 155 -7.07 -15.23 -29.88
N THR A 156 -5.95 -14.94 -29.24
CA THR A 156 -4.61 -14.86 -29.82
C THR A 156 -3.57 -15.20 -28.76
N ASN A 157 -2.48 -15.83 -29.20
CA ASN A 157 -1.41 -16.42 -28.41
C ASN A 157 -0.50 -15.36 -27.77
N THR A 158 -1.07 -14.44 -27.00
CA THR A 158 -0.37 -13.37 -26.28
C THR A 158 -0.10 -13.80 -24.85
N GLU A 159 1.09 -13.45 -24.35
CA GLU A 159 1.52 -13.71 -22.98
C GLU A 159 0.49 -13.15 -21.98
N PHE A 160 0.11 -13.94 -20.96
CA PHE A 160 -0.85 -13.52 -19.96
C PHE A 160 -0.38 -12.22 -19.30
N GLN A 161 -1.20 -11.17 -19.38
CA GLN A 161 -0.92 -9.90 -18.71
C GLN A 161 -1.92 -9.69 -17.59
N ILE A 162 -1.42 -9.58 -16.35
CA ILE A 162 -2.26 -9.23 -15.18
C ILE A 162 -3.15 -8.03 -15.45
N LYS A 163 -2.66 -7.00 -16.15
CA LYS A 163 -3.48 -5.82 -16.46
C LYS A 163 -4.70 -6.16 -17.31
N GLU A 164 -4.56 -7.05 -18.28
CA GLU A 164 -5.65 -7.51 -19.13
C GLU A 164 -6.61 -8.43 -18.38
N PHE A 165 -6.07 -9.33 -17.55
CA PHE A 165 -6.88 -10.20 -16.69
C PHE A 165 -7.69 -9.41 -15.65
N ILE A 166 -7.08 -8.40 -15.04
CA ILE A 166 -7.74 -7.43 -14.16
C ILE A 166 -8.87 -6.71 -14.92
N ASN A 167 -8.63 -6.30 -16.17
CA ASN A 167 -9.66 -5.66 -16.97
C ASN A 167 -10.80 -6.62 -17.38
N PHE A 168 -10.50 -7.90 -17.60
CA PHE A 168 -11.50 -8.95 -17.84
C PHE A 168 -12.40 -9.14 -16.61
N LEU A 169 -11.81 -9.30 -15.42
CA LEU A 169 -12.55 -9.39 -14.16
C LEU A 169 -13.44 -8.17 -13.87
N LYS A 170 -13.07 -6.98 -14.36
CA LYS A 170 -13.91 -5.78 -14.27
C LYS A 170 -15.15 -5.83 -15.16
N ARG A 171 -15.10 -6.55 -16.28
CA ARG A 171 -16.16 -6.58 -17.32
C ARG A 171 -17.28 -7.56 -17.00
N GLU A 172 -17.03 -8.64 -16.27
CA GLU A 172 -18.08 -9.58 -15.84
C GLU A 172 -18.90 -9.07 -14.64
N LYS A 173 -18.96 -7.75 -14.46
CA LYS A 173 -19.81 -7.07 -13.48
C LYS A 173 -21.16 -6.68 -14.07
#